data_AF-A0A924P0I1-F1
#
_entry.id   AF-A0A924P0I1-F1
#
_cell.length_a   1.000
_cell.length_b   1.000
_cell.length_c   1.000
_cell.angle_alpha   90.00
_cell.angle_beta   90.00
_cell.angle_gamma   90.00
#
_symmetry.space_group_name_H-M   'P 1'
#
loop_
_entity.id
_entity.type
_entity.pdbx_description
1 polymer ?
#
loop_
_entity_poly.entity_id
_entity_poly.type
_entity_poly.pdbx_seq_one_letter_code
_entity_poly.pdbx_strand_id
1 'polypeptide(L)' 'MDTLGKTWFTEGTDDPELTITKVVPSDVHYWDNKHNKMVSLIKIMAGAVSGKTMDDIVEGPISV' A
#
# COMPACT_ATOMS: atom_id res chain seq x y z
N MET A 1 -23.67 -3.25 -0.61
CA MET A 1 -22.69 -4.23 -0.12
C MET A 1 -22.14 -5.01 -1.31
N ASP A 2 -20.81 -5.12 -1.43
CA ASP A 2 -20.18 -5.97 -2.44
C ASP A 2 -20.43 -7.47 -2.16
N THR A 3 -20.03 -8.35 -3.08
CA THR A 3 -20.30 -9.79 -2.96
C THR A 3 -19.64 -10.42 -1.73
N LEU A 4 -18.48 -9.90 -1.30
CA LEU A 4 -17.75 -10.41 -0.14
C LEU A 4 -18.42 -10.00 1.18
N GLY A 5 -18.94 -8.79 1.28
CA GLY A 5 -19.64 -8.32 2.49
C GLY A 5 -20.96 -9.08 2.73
N LYS A 6 -21.68 -9.48 1.67
CA LYS A 6 -22.93 -10.24 1.80
C LYS A 6 -22.76 -11.65 2.35
N THR A 7 -21.54 -12.22 2.30
CA THR A 7 -21.25 -13.54 2.90
C THR A 7 -21.24 -13.50 4.42
N TRP A 8 -20.86 -12.36 5.00
CA TRP A 8 -20.75 -12.17 6.45
C TRP A 8 -22.00 -11.50 7.04
N PHE A 9 -22.67 -10.64 6.26
CA PHE A 9 -23.89 -9.94 6.65
C PHE A 9 -24.98 -10.23 5.62
N THR A 10 -25.75 -11.29 5.86
CA THR A 10 -26.70 -11.84 4.88
C THR A 10 -27.87 -10.89 4.60
N GLU A 11 -28.19 -10.02 5.56
CA GLU A 11 -29.21 -8.97 5.43
C GLU A 11 -28.66 -7.69 4.78
N GLY A 12 -27.36 -7.68 4.43
CA GLY A 12 -26.73 -6.59 3.71
C GLY A 12 -26.57 -5.34 4.56
N THR A 13 -27.07 -4.20 4.08
CA THR A 13 -26.93 -2.91 4.77
C THR A 13 -27.87 -2.75 5.97
N ASP A 14 -28.91 -3.59 6.05
CA ASP A 14 -29.93 -3.52 7.09
C ASP A 14 -29.65 -4.50 8.25
N ASP A 15 -28.52 -5.22 8.19
CA ASP A 15 -28.13 -6.20 9.21
C ASP A 15 -27.86 -5.49 10.56
N PRO A 16 -28.58 -5.85 11.64
CA PRO A 16 -28.44 -5.20 12.94
C PRO A 16 -27.07 -5.42 13.60
N GLU A 17 -26.32 -6.44 13.18
CA GLU A 17 -24.96 -6.71 13.65
C GLU A 17 -23.91 -5.93 12.84
N LEU A 18 -24.31 -5.22 11.78
CA LEU A 18 -23.41 -4.39 10.96
C LEU A 18 -23.10 -3.08 11.67
N THR A 19 -21.81 -2.87 11.98
CA THR A 19 -21.31 -1.60 12.50
C THR A 19 -20.28 -0.99 11.54
N ILE A 20 -20.44 0.31 11.24
CA ILE A 20 -19.50 1.05 10.39
C ILE A 20 -18.48 1.79 11.27
N THR A 21 -17.19 1.55 11.02
CA THR A 21 -16.11 2.30 11.64
C THR A 21 -15.47 3.25 10.63
N LYS A 22 -15.47 4.55 10.95
CA LYS A 22 -14.77 5.57 10.14
C LYS A 22 -13.38 5.82 10.72
N VAL A 23 -12.36 5.64 9.89
CA VAL A 23 -10.98 6.00 10.22
C VAL A 23 -10.59 7.26 9.47
N VAL A 24 -10.17 8.30 10.20
CA VAL A 24 -9.59 9.53 9.64
C VAL A 24 -8.14 9.59 10.13
N PRO A 25 -7.15 9.25 9.29
CA PRO A 25 -5.75 9.34 9.70
C PRO A 25 -5.40 10.81 9.98
N SER A 26 -4.57 11.07 10.98
CA SER A 26 -4.07 12.42 11.28
C SER A 26 -2.71 12.70 10.64
N ASP A 27 -1.95 11.64 10.37
CA ASP A 27 -0.63 11.67 9.74
C ASP A 27 -0.45 10.38 8.93
N VAL A 28 0.19 10.47 7.76
CA VAL A 28 0.47 9.34 6.88
C VAL A 28 1.91 9.45 6.36
N HIS A 29 2.73 8.46 6.68
CA HIS A 29 4.03 8.23 6.05
C HIS A 29 3.94 7.03 5.13
N TYR A 30 4.41 7.18 3.89
CA TYR A 30 4.48 6.09 2.92
C TYR A 30 5.92 5.72 2.62
N TRP A 31 6.11 4.43 2.35
CA TRP A 31 7.33 3.89 1.76
C TRP A 31 6.92 3.11 0.53
N ASP A 32 7.35 3.58 -0.65
CA ASP A 32 7.13 2.85 -1.89
C ASP A 32 8.44 2.63 -2.64
N ASN A 33 8.52 1.51 -3.34
CA ASN A 33 9.64 1.22 -4.24
C ASN A 33 9.42 2.04 -5.51
N LYS A 34 10.35 2.95 -5.78
CA LYS A 34 10.27 3.93 -6.88
C LYS A 34 10.24 3.29 -8.29
N HIS A 35 10.48 1.97 -8.38
CA HIS A 35 10.72 1.24 -9.62
C HIS A 35 9.96 -0.08 -9.64
N ASN A 36 9.55 -0.51 -10.83
CA ASN A 36 9.06 -1.85 -11.04
C ASN A 36 10.18 -2.89 -10.83
N LYS A 37 9.80 -4.14 -10.55
CA LYS A 37 10.75 -5.24 -10.25
C LYS A 37 11.90 -5.38 -11.27
N MET A 38 11.63 -5.07 -12.54
CA MET A 38 12.61 -5.17 -13.63
C MET A 38 13.67 -4.06 -13.58
N VAL A 39 13.28 -2.81 -13.32
CA VAL A 39 14.23 -1.70 -13.19
C VAL A 39 15.05 -1.84 -11.91
N SER A 40 14.46 -2.34 -10.83
CA SER A 40 15.21 -2.68 -9.60
C SER A 40 16.30 -3.72 -9.87
N LEU A 41 16.00 -4.78 -10.66
CA LEU A 41 16.98 -5.80 -11.02
C LEU A 41 18.15 -5.23 -11.85
N ILE A 42 17.86 -4.38 -12.84
CA ILE A 42 18.89 -3.72 -13.67
C ILE A 42 19.82 -2.88 -12.79
N LYS A 43 19.28 -2.15 -11.82
CA LYS A 43 20.08 -1.33 -10.91
C LYS A 43 20.92 -2.15 -9.94
N ILE A 44 20.40 -3.28 -9.44
CA ILE A 44 21.19 -4.21 -8.64
C ILE A 44 22.38 -4.74 -9.45
N MET A 45 22.15 -5.14 -10.71
CA MET A 45 23.22 -5.61 -11.60
C MET A 45 24.24 -4.49 -11.89
N ALA A 46 23.78 -3.27 -12.19
CA ALA A 46 24.64 -2.12 -12.43
C ALA A 46 25.44 -1.73 -11.17
N GLY A 47 24.82 -1.78 -9.99
CA GLY A 47 25.46 -1.53 -8.69
C GLY A 47 26.52 -2.57 -8.35
N ALA A 48 26.25 -3.86 -8.63
CA ALA A 48 27.20 -4.95 -8.44
C ALA A 48 28.45 -4.81 -9.32
N VAL A 49 28.30 -4.32 -10.56
CA VAL A 49 29.43 -4.07 -11.48
C VAL A 49 30.17 -2.77 -11.15
N SER A 50 29.46 -1.73 -10.72
CA SER A 50 30.05 -0.40 -10.46
C SER A 50 30.53 -0.18 -9.01
N GLY A 51 30.21 -1.08 -8.08
CA GLY A 51 30.56 -0.97 -6.66
C GLY A 51 29.79 0.11 -5.90
N LYS A 52 28.72 0.68 -6.47
CA LYS A 52 27.92 1.75 -5.86
C LYS A 52 26.55 1.24 -5.44
N THR A 53 26.13 1.54 -4.22
CA THR A 53 24.76 1.36 -3.74
C THR A 53 23.86 2.43 -4.35
N MET A 54 22.82 2.01 -5.08
CA MET A 54 21.77 2.92 -5.56
C MET A 54 20.64 2.89 -4.54
N ASP A 55 20.49 3.98 -3.79
CA ASP A 55 19.41 4.14 -2.82
C ASP A 55 18.10 4.43 -3.56
N ASP A 56 17.12 3.52 -3.46
CA ASP A 56 16.00 3.43 -4.41
C ASP A 56 14.62 3.48 -3.73
N ILE A 57 14.60 3.87 -2.46
CA ILE A 57 13.39 4.03 -1.65
C ILE A 57 12.87 5.46 -1.80
N VAL A 58 11.56 5.63 -2.00
CA VAL A 58 10.91 6.94 -1.81
C VAL A 58 10.17 6.91 -0.50
N GLU A 59 10.47 7.89 0.33
CA GLU A 59 9.69 8.19 1.51
C GLU A 59 9.29 9.67 1.51
N GLY A 60 8.13 9.95 2.10
CA GLY A 60 7.66 11.31 2.29
C GLY A 60 6.41 11.37 3.15
N PRO A 61 6.16 12.52 3.80
CA PRO A 61 4.89 12.76 4.47
C PRO A 61 3.79 12.95 3.41
N ILE A 62 2.63 12.33 3.62
CA ILE A 62 1.41 12.62 2.87
C ILE A 62 0.54 13.49 3.78
N SER A 63 0.28 14.72 3.35
CA SER A 63 -0.72 15.56 4.01
C SER A 63 -2.10 14.96 3.79
N VAL A 64 -2.82 14.73 4.88
CA VAL A 64 -4.21 14.23 4.90
C VAL A 64 -5.20 15.34 4.57
#